data_AF-A0A7J4PDM9-F1
#
_entry.id   AF-A0A7J4PDM9-F1
#
_cell.length_a   1.000
_cell.length_b   1.000
_cell.length_c   1.000
_cell.angle_alpha   90.00
_cell.angle_beta   90.00
_cell.angle_gamma   90.00
#
_symmetry.space_group_name_H-M   'P 1'
#
loop_
_entity.id
_entity.type
_entity.pdbx_description
1 polymer ?
#
loop_
_entity_poly.entity_id
_entity_poly.type
_entity_poly.pdbx_seq_one_letter_code
_entity_poly.pdbx_strand_id
1 'polypeptide(L)'
;MNGKGLATAWTTVGTLDEGGGTSPGILSKLTLQYCGGVNEVIDLVNSGPRVFGANLLLTEREGKAVVVEYTHSHFNVREPIDSCLAVPSHFVSNEMNRYGPSMPRYPSSCYRYIRLEQLLYQNKGKIDMKIMEEIDRGHFDLSIGKTKPSPNTICRHNSPDTVSSFLRNITRGLARIVKGHPCEGNYSEYELKEK
;
A
#
# COMPACT_ATOMS: atom_id res chain seq x y z
N MET A 1 -0.27 10.83 -6.51
CA MET A 1 0.74 10.94 -7.58
C MET A 1 0.95 12.39 -7.91
N ASN A 2 2.10 12.77 -8.50
CA ASN A 2 2.42 14.15 -8.85
C ASN A 2 2.83 14.26 -10.33
N GLY A 3 3.00 15.51 -10.81
CA GLY A 3 3.34 15.80 -12.21
C GLY A 3 4.73 15.31 -12.65
N LYS A 4 5.58 14.92 -11.70
CA LYS A 4 6.91 14.34 -11.97
C LYS A 4 6.87 12.82 -12.17
N GLY A 5 5.68 12.20 -12.11
CA GLY A 5 5.55 10.75 -12.27
C GLY A 5 5.81 9.95 -11.00
N LEU A 6 5.77 10.57 -9.81
CA LEU A 6 5.89 9.88 -8.52
C LEU A 6 4.52 9.57 -7.93
N ALA A 7 4.35 8.41 -7.31
CA ALA A 7 3.15 8.04 -6.55
C ALA A 7 3.47 7.38 -5.22
N THR A 8 2.55 7.56 -4.27
CA THR A 8 2.67 6.99 -2.94
C THR A 8 1.33 6.53 -2.37
N ALA A 9 1.35 5.45 -1.60
CA ALA A 9 0.27 5.00 -0.72
C ALA A 9 0.91 4.50 0.58
N TRP A 10 0.12 4.29 1.62
CA TRP A 10 0.66 3.80 2.88
C TRP A 10 -0.35 3.00 3.68
N THR A 11 0.16 2.21 4.61
CA THR A 11 -0.62 1.53 5.65
C THR A 11 -0.02 1.83 7.01
N THR A 12 -0.86 1.95 8.05
CA THR A 12 -0.38 2.01 9.43
C THR A 12 0.00 0.62 9.91
N VAL A 13 1.08 0.54 10.69
CA VAL A 13 1.51 -0.65 11.41
C VAL A 13 1.50 -0.34 12.90
N GLY A 14 0.84 -1.16 13.71
CA GLY A 14 0.84 -0.98 15.16
C GLY A 14 2.23 -1.28 15.76
N THR A 15 2.87 -0.28 16.35
CA THR A 15 4.21 -0.38 16.95
C THR A 15 4.18 0.06 18.41
N LEU A 16 5.15 -0.39 19.21
CA LEU A 16 5.33 0.10 20.59
C LEU A 16 6.26 1.33 20.67
N ASP A 17 7.10 1.51 19.64
CA ASP A 17 8.06 2.59 19.50
C ASP A 17 7.38 3.77 18.77
N GLU A 18 6.91 4.74 19.56
CA GLU A 18 6.20 5.95 19.13
C GLU A 18 6.83 7.20 19.76
N GLY A 19 6.75 8.33 19.08
CA GLY A 19 7.32 9.59 19.56
C GLY A 19 6.89 10.82 18.74
N GLY A 20 7.54 11.95 18.98
CA GLY A 20 7.35 13.15 18.17
C GLY A 20 7.89 12.94 16.74
N GLY A 21 7.19 13.47 15.72
CA GLY A 21 7.66 13.37 14.35
C GLY A 21 6.59 13.64 13.30
N THR A 22 6.87 13.20 12.07
CA THR A 22 5.98 13.35 10.92
C THR A 22 5.12 12.10 10.73
N SER A 23 3.80 12.26 10.58
CA SER A 23 2.89 11.14 10.32
C SER A 23 2.97 10.70 8.84
N PRO A 24 2.60 9.45 8.50
CA PRO A 24 2.59 8.97 7.12
C PRO A 24 1.71 9.82 6.19
N GLY A 25 0.63 10.41 6.70
CA GLY A 25 -0.23 11.32 5.94
C GLY A 25 0.48 12.62 5.56
N ILE A 26 1.23 13.22 6.48
CA ILE A 26 2.04 14.42 6.19
C ILE A 26 3.23 14.06 5.30
N LEU A 27 3.92 12.94 5.55
CA LEU A 27 5.00 12.44 4.69
C LEU A 27 4.52 12.24 3.26
N SER A 28 3.33 11.67 3.05
CA SER A 28 2.75 11.50 1.72
C SER A 28 2.52 12.83 1.01
N LYS A 29 2.10 13.87 1.75
CA LYS A 29 1.92 15.21 1.19
C LYS A 29 3.26 15.84 0.82
N LEU A 30 4.25 15.78 1.70
CA LEU A 30 5.61 16.29 1.44
C LEU A 30 6.25 15.57 0.24
N THR A 31 6.12 14.25 0.19
CA THR A 31 6.54 13.38 -0.91
C THR A 31 5.99 13.87 -2.25
N LEU A 32 4.67 14.02 -2.34
CA LEU A 32 4.04 14.41 -3.60
C LEU A 32 4.31 15.86 -3.98
N GLN A 33 4.58 16.75 -3.01
CA GLN A 33 4.81 18.16 -3.26
C GLN A 33 6.26 18.48 -3.64
N TYR A 34 7.24 17.84 -3.00
CA TYR A 34 8.64 18.25 -3.09
C TYR A 34 9.54 17.24 -3.82
N CYS A 35 9.24 15.93 -3.74
CA CYS A 35 10.11 14.91 -4.31
C CYS A 35 9.84 14.66 -5.81
N GLY A 36 10.92 14.41 -6.56
CA GLY A 36 10.91 14.04 -7.97
C GLY A 36 10.91 12.54 -8.24
N GLY A 37 11.41 11.73 -7.32
CA GLY A 37 11.50 10.28 -7.50
C GLY A 37 11.66 9.54 -6.18
N VAL A 38 11.68 8.21 -6.25
CA VAL A 38 11.68 7.30 -5.10
C VAL A 38 12.86 7.55 -4.16
N ASN A 39 14.06 7.79 -4.69
CA ASN A 39 15.26 8.01 -3.87
C ASN A 39 15.15 9.25 -2.98
N GLU A 40 14.68 10.37 -3.54
CA GLU A 40 14.47 11.60 -2.77
C GLU A 40 13.46 11.40 -1.63
N VAL A 41 12.47 10.52 -1.81
CA VAL A 41 11.52 10.18 -0.75
C VAL A 41 12.16 9.34 0.33
N ILE A 42 13.02 8.38 -0.04
CA ILE A 42 13.78 7.58 0.94
C ILE A 42 14.64 8.51 1.80
N ASP A 43 15.33 9.46 1.19
CA ASP A 43 16.15 10.45 1.90
C ASP A 43 15.30 11.36 2.82
N LEU A 44 14.14 11.82 2.34
CA LEU A 44 13.19 12.59 3.13
C LEU A 44 12.69 11.81 4.36
N VAL A 45 12.33 10.53 4.17
CA VAL A 45 11.84 9.69 5.27
C VAL A 45 12.94 9.36 6.26
N ASN A 46 14.17 9.12 5.79
CA ASN A 46 15.31 8.77 6.64
C ASN A 46 15.83 9.96 7.46
N SER A 47 15.82 11.17 6.89
CA SER A 47 16.36 12.39 7.51
C SER A 47 15.48 13.02 8.60
N GLY A 48 14.18 12.72 8.62
CA GLY A 48 13.22 13.32 9.53
C GLY A 48 12.71 12.38 10.64
N PRO A 49 12.27 12.92 11.78
CA PRO A 49 11.58 12.12 12.79
C PRO A 49 10.22 11.65 12.28
N ARG A 50 9.81 10.44 12.68
CA ARG A 50 8.56 9.76 12.28
C ARG A 50 7.73 9.47 13.51
N VAL A 51 6.40 9.59 13.47
CA VAL A 51 5.58 9.44 14.70
C VAL A 51 5.48 8.00 15.19
N PHE A 52 5.15 7.06 14.29
CA PHE A 52 4.81 5.67 14.60
C PHE A 52 5.07 4.76 13.39
N GLY A 53 4.74 3.47 13.51
CA GLY A 53 4.91 2.46 12.47
C GLY A 53 4.07 2.63 11.20
N ALA A 54 4.71 2.57 10.03
CA ALA A 54 4.00 2.51 8.76
C ALA A 54 4.79 1.81 7.64
N ASN A 55 4.06 1.36 6.62
CA ASN A 55 4.62 0.96 5.33
C ASN A 55 4.27 2.04 4.31
N LEU A 56 5.27 2.69 3.70
CA LEU A 56 5.10 3.67 2.64
C LEU A 56 5.44 3.02 1.29
N LEU A 57 4.42 2.73 0.49
CA LEU A 57 4.58 2.28 -0.89
C LEU A 57 4.94 3.47 -1.77
N LEU A 58 6.00 3.33 -2.55
CA LEU A 58 6.49 4.33 -3.49
C LEU A 58 6.66 3.70 -4.86
N THR A 59 6.33 4.45 -5.91
CA THR A 59 6.66 4.07 -7.28
C THR A 59 6.80 5.30 -8.16
N GLU A 60 7.65 5.21 -9.17
CA GLU A 60 7.86 6.25 -10.18
C GLU A 60 7.61 5.74 -11.60
N ARG A 61 7.44 6.69 -12.53
CA ARG A 61 7.07 6.46 -13.93
C ARG A 61 8.05 5.54 -14.66
N GLU A 62 9.31 5.60 -14.29
CA GLU A 62 10.45 4.85 -14.84
C GLU A 62 10.45 3.37 -14.38
N GLY A 63 9.54 2.99 -13.48
CA GLY A 63 9.30 1.60 -13.09
C GLY A 63 9.91 1.19 -11.76
N LYS A 64 10.66 2.08 -11.07
CA LYS A 64 11.10 1.79 -9.70
C LYS A 64 9.88 1.76 -8.78
N ALA A 65 9.81 0.74 -7.93
CA ALA A 65 8.82 0.61 -6.87
C ALA A 65 9.48 0.04 -5.63
N VAL A 66 9.19 0.59 -4.46
CA VAL A 66 9.73 0.12 -3.17
C VAL A 66 8.69 0.29 -2.07
N VAL A 67 8.88 -0.41 -0.95
CA VAL A 67 8.18 -0.14 0.30
C VAL A 67 9.19 0.32 1.34
N VAL A 68 8.98 1.51 1.89
CA VAL A 68 9.73 1.95 3.08
C VAL A 68 8.96 1.51 4.31
N GLU A 69 9.48 0.51 5.02
CA GLU A 69 8.94 0.02 6.28
C GLU A 69 9.65 0.75 7.42
N TYR A 70 8.92 1.44 8.30
CA TYR A 70 9.56 2.19 9.39
C TYR A 70 8.77 2.17 10.68
N THR A 71 9.47 2.35 11.81
CA THR A 71 8.94 2.78 13.11
C THR A 71 9.40 4.21 13.40
N HIS A 72 9.18 4.70 14.63
CA HIS A 72 9.81 5.93 15.09
C HIS A 72 11.35 5.85 14.94
N SER A 73 11.97 4.78 15.46
CA SER A 73 13.43 4.65 15.57
C SER A 73 14.10 3.76 14.50
N HIS A 74 13.35 2.98 13.74
CA HIS A 74 13.90 2.01 12.78
C HIS A 74 13.31 2.19 11.38
N PHE A 75 14.07 1.84 10.35
CA PHE A 75 13.55 1.81 8.99
C PHE A 75 14.27 0.75 8.14
N ASN A 76 13.59 0.29 7.09
CA ASN A 76 14.12 -0.58 6.06
C ASN A 76 13.45 -0.28 4.71
N VAL A 77 14.15 -0.56 3.61
CA VAL A 77 13.60 -0.44 2.26
C VAL A 77 13.48 -1.83 1.66
N ARG A 78 12.25 -2.22 1.30
CA ARG A 78 11.95 -3.49 0.66
C ARG A 78 11.70 -3.28 -0.83
N GLU A 79 12.47 -3.98 -1.65
CA GLU A 79 12.32 -4.01 -3.11
C GLU A 79 11.33 -5.10 -3.56
N PRO A 80 10.81 -5.03 -4.80
CA PRO A 80 9.92 -6.04 -5.35
C PRO A 80 10.62 -7.39 -5.43
N ILE A 81 9.94 -8.43 -4.98
CA ILE A 81 10.29 -9.80 -5.34
C ILE A 81 9.48 -10.12 -6.59
N ASP A 82 10.12 -10.62 -7.63
CA ASP A 82 9.42 -11.03 -8.85
C ASP A 82 8.59 -9.93 -9.54
N SER A 83 9.05 -8.68 -9.46
CA SER A 83 8.42 -7.50 -10.08
C SER A 83 7.07 -7.08 -9.50
N CYS A 84 6.64 -7.66 -8.38
CA CYS A 84 5.40 -7.29 -7.68
C CYS A 84 5.67 -6.94 -6.20
N LEU A 85 4.79 -6.14 -5.61
CA LEU A 85 4.83 -5.78 -4.19
C LEU A 85 3.41 -5.78 -3.61
N ALA A 86 3.12 -6.68 -2.67
CA ALA A 86 2.01 -6.49 -1.76
C ALA A 86 2.45 -5.74 -0.49
N VAL A 87 1.57 -4.85 0.01
CA VAL A 87 1.85 -4.01 1.18
C VAL A 87 0.71 -4.17 2.20
N PRO A 88 0.90 -5.00 3.23
CA PRO A 88 -0.12 -5.22 4.24
C PRO A 88 -0.01 -4.19 5.38
N SER A 89 -0.82 -4.36 6.43
CA SER A 89 -0.81 -3.54 7.66
C SER A 89 0.09 -4.15 8.76
N HIS A 90 1.17 -4.82 8.36
CA HIS A 90 2.27 -5.30 9.21
C HIS A 90 3.58 -5.21 8.43
N PHE A 91 4.71 -5.29 9.11
CA PHE A 91 6.03 -5.32 8.47
C PHE A 91 6.32 -6.70 7.88
N VAL A 92 6.86 -6.74 6.66
CA VAL A 92 7.15 -7.99 5.94
C VAL A 92 8.63 -8.30 5.98
N SER A 93 9.50 -7.28 5.93
CA SER A 93 10.94 -7.50 5.89
C SER A 93 11.47 -8.16 7.16
N ASN A 94 12.54 -8.94 7.03
CA ASN A 94 13.15 -9.64 8.18
C ASN A 94 13.69 -8.64 9.21
N GLU A 95 14.12 -7.47 8.75
CA GLU A 95 14.65 -6.38 9.56
C GLU A 95 13.56 -5.75 10.42
N MET A 96 12.34 -5.64 9.88
CA MET A 96 11.26 -4.86 10.51
C MET A 96 10.18 -5.71 11.18
N ASN A 97 9.99 -6.97 10.78
CA ASN A 97 8.88 -7.82 11.26
C ASN A 97 8.79 -7.92 12.79
N ARG A 98 9.92 -7.85 13.50
CA ARG A 98 10.02 -7.91 14.96
C ARG A 98 9.43 -6.69 15.70
N TYR A 99 9.24 -5.56 15.00
CA TYR A 99 8.73 -4.33 15.59
C TYR A 99 7.21 -4.15 15.45
N GLY A 100 6.56 -4.98 14.63
CA GLY A 100 5.13 -4.91 14.33
C GLY A 100 4.32 -6.00 15.05
N PRO A 101 3.01 -6.07 14.80
CA PRO A 101 2.16 -7.13 15.34
C PRO A 101 2.45 -8.46 14.62
N SER A 102 2.49 -9.54 15.39
CA SER A 102 2.58 -10.90 14.85
C SER A 102 1.22 -11.41 14.34
N MET A 103 1.22 -12.51 13.57
CA MET A 103 0.00 -13.09 12.99
C MET A 103 -1.10 -13.36 14.03
N PRO A 104 -0.85 -13.99 15.20
CA PRO A 104 -1.91 -14.21 16.19
C PRO A 104 -2.56 -12.91 16.70
N ARG A 105 -1.81 -11.80 16.69
CA ARG A 105 -2.29 -10.49 17.14
C ARG A 105 -3.03 -9.73 16.04
N TYR A 106 -2.67 -9.93 14.77
CA TYR A 106 -3.35 -9.29 13.64
C TYR A 106 -3.53 -10.21 12.42
N PRO A 107 -4.32 -11.29 12.56
CA PRO A 107 -4.38 -12.36 11.57
C PRO A 107 -4.92 -11.89 10.22
N SER A 108 -5.88 -10.94 10.24
CA SER A 108 -6.49 -10.44 9.02
C SER A 108 -5.50 -9.75 8.09
N SER A 109 -4.46 -9.09 8.63
CA SER A 109 -3.43 -8.51 7.78
C SER A 109 -2.57 -9.57 7.11
N CYS A 110 -2.32 -10.70 7.76
CA CYS A 110 -1.55 -11.81 7.20
C CYS A 110 -2.34 -12.55 6.12
N TYR A 111 -3.63 -12.85 6.36
CA TYR A 111 -4.47 -13.48 5.34
C TYR A 111 -4.62 -12.62 4.09
N ARG A 112 -4.85 -11.30 4.24
CA ARG A 112 -4.90 -10.38 3.10
C ARG A 112 -3.57 -10.32 2.35
N TYR A 113 -2.44 -10.32 3.07
CA TYR A 113 -1.11 -10.32 2.46
C TYR A 113 -0.90 -11.57 1.60
N ILE A 114 -1.13 -12.76 2.14
CA ILE A 114 -0.98 -14.03 1.41
C ILE A 114 -1.91 -14.04 0.19
N ARG A 115 -3.15 -13.54 0.34
CA ARG A 115 -4.09 -13.49 -0.78
C ARG A 115 -3.64 -12.52 -1.88
N LEU A 116 -3.13 -11.35 -1.52
CA LEU A 116 -2.59 -10.39 -2.47
C LEU A 116 -1.38 -10.97 -3.21
N GLU A 117 -0.43 -11.57 -2.50
CA GLU A 117 0.74 -12.22 -3.11
C GLU A 117 0.33 -13.32 -4.11
N GLN A 118 -0.65 -14.17 -3.75
CA GLN A 118 -1.20 -15.18 -4.68
C GLN A 118 -1.78 -14.54 -5.95
N LEU A 119 -2.59 -13.49 -5.80
CA LEU A 119 -3.26 -12.83 -6.93
C LEU A 119 -2.26 -12.09 -7.83
N LEU A 120 -1.27 -11.42 -7.24
CA LEU A 120 -0.20 -10.75 -7.99
C LEU A 120 0.64 -11.77 -8.76
N TYR A 121 1.03 -12.87 -8.12
CA TYR A 121 1.78 -13.94 -8.77
C TYR A 121 1.01 -14.59 -9.92
N GLN A 122 -0.28 -14.91 -9.71
CA GLN A 122 -1.15 -15.51 -10.73
C GLN A 122 -1.34 -14.63 -11.96
N ASN A 123 -1.27 -13.30 -11.79
CA ASN A 123 -1.45 -12.32 -12.87
C ASN A 123 -0.14 -11.69 -13.34
N LYS A 124 1.03 -12.20 -12.91
CA LYS A 124 2.35 -11.64 -13.23
C LYS A 124 2.50 -11.43 -14.75
N GLY A 125 2.96 -10.24 -15.13
CA GLY A 125 3.15 -9.83 -16.53
C GLY A 125 1.85 -9.51 -17.28
N LYS A 126 0.69 -9.63 -16.65
CA LYS A 126 -0.63 -9.34 -17.25
C LYS A 126 -1.41 -8.26 -16.49
N ILE A 127 -0.92 -7.83 -15.32
CA ILE A 127 -1.60 -6.85 -14.46
C ILE A 127 -1.87 -5.57 -15.25
N ASP A 128 -3.16 -5.26 -15.39
CA ASP A 128 -3.67 -4.01 -15.92
C ASP A 128 -4.68 -3.40 -14.93
N MET A 129 -5.30 -2.28 -15.31
CA MET A 129 -6.29 -1.62 -14.44
C MET A 129 -7.50 -2.53 -14.15
N LYS A 130 -7.93 -3.36 -15.11
CA LYS A 130 -9.10 -4.22 -14.93
C LYS A 130 -8.80 -5.34 -13.93
N ILE A 131 -7.63 -5.98 -14.05
CA ILE A 131 -7.18 -6.99 -13.08
C ILE A 131 -7.02 -6.38 -11.69
N MET A 132 -6.48 -5.17 -11.58
CA MET A 132 -6.38 -4.49 -10.28
C MET A 132 -7.77 -4.20 -9.68
N GLU A 133 -8.76 -3.80 -10.49
CA GLU A 133 -10.13 -3.65 -10.03
C GLU A 133 -10.72 -4.98 -9.52
N GLU A 134 -10.47 -6.09 -10.23
CA GLU A 134 -10.91 -7.43 -9.81
C GLU A 134 -10.26 -7.86 -8.48
N ILE A 135 -8.96 -7.57 -8.30
CA ILE A 135 -8.23 -7.83 -7.05
C ILE A 135 -8.85 -7.03 -5.90
N ASP A 136 -9.08 -5.74 -6.09
CA ASP A 136 -9.62 -4.85 -5.06
C ASP A 136 -11.04 -5.24 -4.64
N ARG A 137 -11.83 -5.85 -5.54
CA ARG A 137 -13.18 -6.37 -5.26
C ARG A 137 -13.19 -7.73 -4.55
N GLY A 138 -12.02 -8.34 -4.32
CA GLY A 138 -11.90 -9.72 -3.90
C GLY A 138 -12.42 -10.03 -2.49
N HIS A 139 -13.28 -11.05 -2.40
CA HIS A 139 -13.90 -11.55 -1.15
C HIS A 139 -13.50 -12.99 -0.77
N PHE A 140 -12.42 -13.53 -1.32
CA PHE A 140 -11.95 -14.85 -0.92
C PHE A 140 -11.21 -14.78 0.42
N ASP A 141 -11.79 -15.39 1.45
CA ASP A 141 -11.23 -15.47 2.79
C ASP A 141 -10.41 -16.77 2.95
N LEU A 142 -9.08 -16.62 2.96
CA LEU A 142 -8.14 -17.74 3.10
C LEU A 142 -8.29 -18.51 4.42
N SER A 143 -8.77 -17.87 5.48
CA SER A 143 -8.86 -18.51 6.80
C SER A 143 -9.95 -19.58 6.87
N ILE A 144 -10.96 -19.48 6.01
CA ILE A 144 -12.12 -20.39 5.96
C ILE A 144 -12.31 -21.04 4.57
N GLY A 145 -11.49 -20.66 3.59
CA GLY A 145 -11.54 -21.21 2.23
C GLY A 145 -12.83 -20.90 1.46
N LYS A 146 -13.46 -19.73 1.71
CA LYS A 146 -14.76 -19.37 1.11
C LYS A 146 -14.75 -17.95 0.56
N THR A 147 -15.52 -17.72 -0.50
CA THR A 147 -15.81 -16.38 -1.00
C THR A 147 -16.97 -15.78 -0.21
N LYS A 148 -16.65 -14.93 0.77
CA LYS A 148 -17.62 -14.20 1.58
C LYS A 148 -16.95 -12.95 2.16
N PRO A 149 -17.58 -11.76 2.08
CA PRO A 149 -17.03 -10.55 2.69
C PRO A 149 -16.71 -10.76 4.18
N SER A 150 -15.49 -10.39 4.60
CA SER A 150 -15.04 -10.54 5.98
C SER A 150 -13.92 -9.54 6.33
N PRO A 151 -13.46 -9.49 7.60
CA PRO A 151 -12.27 -8.74 7.98
C PRO A 151 -10.97 -9.19 7.27
N ASN A 152 -10.94 -10.43 6.76
CA ASN A 152 -9.75 -11.08 6.17
C ASN A 152 -9.68 -10.96 4.64
N THR A 153 -10.69 -10.37 4.00
CA THR A 153 -10.74 -10.19 2.55
C THR A 153 -10.11 -8.86 2.11
N ILE A 154 -9.71 -8.76 0.83
CA ILE A 154 -9.07 -7.54 0.28
C ILE A 154 -10.06 -6.38 0.29
N CYS A 155 -11.23 -6.56 -0.33
CA CYS A 155 -12.39 -5.75 -0.04
C CYS A 155 -12.87 -6.15 1.34
N ARG A 156 -12.32 -5.51 2.36
CA ARG A 156 -12.70 -5.75 3.75
C ARG A 156 -14.12 -5.23 3.94
N HIS A 157 -14.96 -6.03 4.58
CA HIS A 157 -16.26 -5.66 5.12
C HIS A 157 -16.23 -5.84 6.64
N ASN A 158 -16.98 -5.01 7.37
CA ASN A 158 -17.02 -4.90 8.85
C ASN A 158 -15.87 -4.09 9.45
N SER A 159 -16.11 -3.47 10.62
CA SER A 159 -15.20 -2.48 11.23
C SER A 159 -13.79 -3.01 11.58
N PRO A 160 -12.72 -2.27 11.24
CA PRO A 160 -12.66 -1.17 10.26
C PRO A 160 -12.87 -1.67 8.82
N ASP A 161 -13.55 -0.86 8.02
CA ASP A 161 -14.10 -1.25 6.72
C ASP A 161 -13.31 -0.65 5.52
N THR A 162 -13.46 -1.22 4.32
CA THR A 162 -12.97 -0.58 3.09
C THR A 162 -13.88 0.59 2.72
N VAL A 163 -13.35 1.82 2.79
CA VAL A 163 -14.14 3.03 2.56
C VAL A 163 -13.96 3.63 1.15
N SER A 164 -12.93 3.21 0.43
CA SER A 164 -12.63 3.60 -0.94
C SER A 164 -11.51 2.75 -1.51
N SER A 165 -11.36 2.74 -2.84
CA SER A 165 -10.15 2.26 -3.51
C SER A 165 -9.62 3.27 -4.53
N PHE A 166 -8.30 3.25 -4.71
CA PHE A 166 -7.53 4.13 -5.60
C PHE A 166 -6.54 3.30 -6.41
N LEU A 167 -6.81 3.17 -7.70
CA LEU A 167 -5.91 2.55 -8.66
C LEU A 167 -5.21 3.64 -9.47
N ARG A 168 -3.92 3.48 -9.75
CA ARG A 168 -3.13 4.50 -10.44
C ARG A 168 -2.21 3.87 -11.47
N ASN A 169 -2.35 4.29 -12.72
CA ASN A 169 -1.41 4.03 -13.79
C ASN A 169 -0.49 5.23 -13.95
N ILE A 170 0.71 5.12 -13.39
CA ILE A 170 1.66 6.25 -13.28
C ILE A 170 2.29 6.59 -14.62
N THR A 171 2.51 5.60 -15.48
CA THR A 171 3.01 5.78 -16.85
C THR A 171 2.05 6.61 -17.69
N ARG A 172 0.73 6.43 -17.51
CA ARG A 172 -0.30 7.14 -18.27
C ARG A 172 -0.86 8.37 -17.57
N GLY A 173 -0.43 8.68 -16.35
CA GLY A 173 -1.03 9.78 -15.60
C GLY A 173 -2.49 9.54 -15.19
N LEU A 174 -2.96 8.28 -15.17
CA LEU A 174 -4.38 7.96 -14.92
C LEU A 174 -4.60 7.44 -13.50
N ALA A 175 -5.72 7.83 -12.91
CA ALA A 175 -6.22 7.28 -11.66
C ALA A 175 -7.67 6.83 -11.81
N ARG A 176 -8.03 5.73 -11.16
CA ARG A 176 -9.40 5.26 -11.01
C ARG A 176 -9.74 5.21 -9.53
N ILE A 177 -10.85 5.82 -9.16
CA ILE A 177 -11.25 5.97 -7.77
C ILE A 177 -12.69 5.50 -7.60
N VAL A 178 -12.93 4.72 -6.55
CA VAL A 178 -14.28 4.35 -6.11
C VAL A 178 -14.46 4.74 -4.65
N LYS A 179 -15.60 5.37 -4.34
CA LYS A 179 -16.03 5.65 -2.97
C LYS A 179 -16.88 4.49 -2.47
N GLY A 180 -16.68 4.09 -1.22
CA GLY A 180 -17.29 2.90 -0.63
C GLY A 180 -16.55 1.63 -1.01
N HIS A 181 -17.22 0.48 -0.83
CA HIS A 181 -16.66 -0.81 -1.18
C HIS A 181 -16.43 -0.92 -2.69
N PRO A 182 -15.21 -1.26 -3.14
CA PRO A 182 -14.96 -1.44 -4.56
C PRO A 182 -15.87 -2.50 -5.18
N CYS A 183 -16.34 -3.51 -4.43
CA CYS A 183 -17.24 -4.55 -4.95
C CYS A 183 -18.63 -4.06 -5.34
N GLU A 184 -19.08 -2.93 -4.78
CA GLU A 184 -20.43 -2.38 -4.99
C GLU A 184 -20.41 -1.13 -5.89
N GLY A 185 -19.30 -0.41 -5.93
CA GLY A 185 -19.17 0.85 -6.66
C GLY A 185 -18.66 0.71 -8.09
N ASN A 186 -18.74 1.83 -8.83
CA ASN A 186 -18.09 2.00 -10.13
C ASN A 186 -16.88 2.92 -9.99
N TYR A 187 -15.79 2.58 -10.66
CA TYR A 187 -14.59 3.42 -10.68
C TYR A 187 -14.81 4.63 -11.58
N SER A 188 -14.58 5.82 -11.02
CA SER A 188 -14.48 7.08 -11.77
C SER A 188 -13.04 7.29 -12.20
N GLU A 189 -12.83 7.66 -13.46
CA GLU A 189 -11.50 7.89 -14.03
C GLU A 189 -11.10 9.36 -13.95
N TYR A 190 -9.83 9.60 -13.65
CA TYR A 190 -9.22 10.92 -13.50
C TYR A 190 -7.87 10.90 -14.21
N GLU A 191 -7.55 12.01 -14.88
CA GLU A 191 -6.27 12.21 -15.54
C GLU A 191 -5.50 13.33 -14.86
N LEU A 192 -4.22 13.09 -14.59
CA LEU A 192 -3.32 14.10 -14.10
C LEU A 192 -2.91 14.99 -15.27
N LYS A 193 -3.45 16.21 -15.33
CA LYS A 193 -3.01 17.21 -16.29
C LYS A 193 -1.58 17.63 -15.96
N GLU A 194 -0.66 17.48 -16.90
CA GLU A 194 0.65 18.12 -16.83
C GLU A 194 0.42 19.65 -16.82
N LYS A 195 1.05 20.33 -15.86
CA LYS A 195 1.05 21.80 -15.78
C LYS A 195 2.41 22.31 -16.23
#